data_AF-A0A9E3TP37-F1
#
_entry.id   AF-A0A9E3TP37-F1
#
_cell.length_a   1.000
_cell.length_b   1.000
_cell.length_c   1.000
_cell.angle_alpha   90.00
_cell.angle_beta   90.00
_cell.angle_gamma   90.00
#
_symmetry.space_group_name_H-M   'P 1'
#
loop_
_entity.id
_entity.type
_entity.pdbx_description
1 polymer ?
#
loop_
_entity_poly.entity_id
_entity_poly.type
_entity_poly.pdbx_seq_one_letter_code
_entity_poly.pdbx_strand_id
1 'polypeptide(L)'
;MSESPTSSSAFSQLMATIEDRKAHPPDRSYTTSLFRGGVEKIGRKIVEEANEMVEAAGEAGPDGRSHFIHETADLIYHVFVMLGHQGVKLDEVEAELVRRFGTSGLDEKAARGASNSEPQKGISHE
;
A
#
# COMPACT_ATOMS: atom_id res chain seq x y z
N MET A 1 1.57 -33.30 9.10
CA MET A 1 1.52 -31.83 8.97
C MET A 1 0.59 -31.56 7.81
N SER A 2 -0.62 -31.07 8.10
CA SER A 2 -1.64 -30.83 7.08
C SER A 2 -1.37 -29.46 6.48
N GLU A 3 -0.77 -29.40 5.30
CA GLU A 3 -0.81 -28.19 4.49
C GLU A 3 -2.25 -28.06 3.97
N SER A 4 -3.02 -27.19 4.63
CA SER A 4 -4.28 -26.72 4.08
C SER A 4 -3.99 -26.00 2.77
N PRO A 5 -4.73 -26.24 1.67
CA PRO A 5 -4.54 -25.48 0.45
C PRO A 5 -4.83 -24.01 0.77
N THR A 6 -3.82 -23.16 0.72
CA THR A 6 -3.97 -21.71 0.79
C THR A 6 -4.85 -21.31 -0.39
N SER A 7 -6.13 -21.05 -0.12
CA SER A 7 -6.96 -20.28 -1.04
C SER A 7 -6.23 -18.96 -1.26
N SER A 8 -5.61 -18.79 -2.44
CA SER A 8 -4.83 -17.61 -2.76
C SER A 8 -5.76 -16.39 -2.75
N SER A 9 -5.46 -15.39 -1.92
CA SER A 9 -6.23 -14.15 -1.88
C SER A 9 -6.25 -13.46 -3.26
N ALA A 10 -7.23 -12.58 -3.50
CA ALA A 10 -7.27 -11.79 -4.73
C ALA A 10 -5.98 -10.98 -4.93
N PHE A 11 -5.39 -10.47 -3.85
CA PHE A 11 -4.12 -9.74 -3.89
C PHE A 11 -2.93 -10.63 -4.25
N SER A 12 -2.87 -11.84 -3.69
CA SER A 12 -1.82 -12.81 -4.02
C SER A 12 -1.91 -13.25 -5.49
N GLN A 13 -3.12 -13.48 -6.01
CA GLN A 13 -3.34 -13.81 -7.43
C GLN A 13 -2.97 -12.64 -8.36
N LEU A 14 -3.34 -11.41 -7.97
CA LEU A 14 -2.98 -10.21 -8.71
C LEU A 14 -1.46 -10.03 -8.78
N MET A 15 -0.77 -10.14 -7.63
CA MET A 15 0.67 -9.99 -7.58
C MET A 15 1.38 -11.07 -8.41
N ALA A 16 0.97 -12.33 -8.30
CA ALA A 16 1.51 -13.41 -9.13
C ALA A 16 1.34 -13.13 -10.64
N THR A 17 0.19 -12.58 -11.05
CA THR A 17 -0.05 -12.19 -12.44
C THR A 17 0.85 -11.03 -12.88
N ILE A 18 1.12 -10.07 -12.01
CA ILE A 18 2.01 -8.93 -12.27
C ILE A 18 3.46 -9.41 -12.42
N GLU A 19 3.92 -10.29 -11.54
CA GLU A 19 5.25 -10.90 -11.60
C GLU A 19 5.44 -11.73 -12.87
N ASP A 20 4.44 -12.55 -13.22
CA ASP A 20 4.45 -13.33 -14.48
C ASP A 20 4.58 -12.41 -15.69
N ARG A 21 3.80 -11.31 -15.75
CA ARG A 21 3.89 -10.33 -16.86
C ARG A 21 5.21 -9.57 -16.90
N LYS A 22 5.93 -9.47 -15.78
CA LYS A 22 7.28 -8.89 -15.73
C LYS A 22 8.29 -9.88 -16.33
N ALA A 23 8.18 -11.17 -15.99
CA ALA A 23 9.07 -12.23 -16.47
C ALA A 23 8.79 -12.64 -17.93
N HIS A 24 7.52 -12.67 -18.31
CA HIS A 24 7.01 -13.14 -19.60
C HIS A 24 6.14 -12.05 -20.27
N PRO A 25 6.74 -10.93 -20.71
CA PRO A 25 5.98 -9.76 -21.17
C PRO A 25 5.21 -10.04 -22.47
N PRO A 26 3.86 -10.08 -22.46
CA PRO A 26 3.08 -10.22 -23.67
C PRO A 26 3.10 -8.91 -24.48
N ASP A 27 3.15 -8.99 -25.81
CA ASP A 27 3.24 -7.80 -26.66
C ASP A 27 2.04 -6.85 -26.54
N ARG A 28 0.85 -7.37 -26.22
CA ARG A 28 -0.40 -6.61 -26.09
C ARG A 28 -0.96 -6.64 -24.67
N SER A 29 -0.10 -6.40 -23.67
CA SER A 29 -0.51 -6.30 -22.26
C SER A 29 -0.39 -4.87 -21.74
N TYR A 30 -1.44 -4.37 -21.10
CA TYR A 30 -1.43 -3.07 -20.43
C TYR A 30 -0.32 -3.01 -19.36
N THR A 31 -0.19 -4.06 -18.54
CA THR A 31 0.86 -4.17 -17.51
C THR A 31 2.27 -4.11 -18.10
N THR A 32 2.48 -4.76 -19.25
CA THR A 32 3.78 -4.69 -19.95
C THR A 32 4.05 -3.28 -20.45
N SER A 33 3.03 -2.56 -20.92
CA SER A 33 3.18 -1.15 -21.30
C SER A 33 3.51 -0.24 -20.11
N LEU A 34 3.05 -0.58 -18.90
CA LEU A 34 3.39 0.12 -17.67
C LEU A 34 4.85 -0.15 -17.28
N PHE A 35 5.27 -1.42 -17.27
CA PHE A 35 6.66 -1.78 -16.99
C PHE A 35 7.65 -1.16 -17.97
N ARG A 36 7.32 -1.14 -19.27
CA ARG A 36 8.13 -0.44 -20.29
C ARG A 36 8.23 1.06 -20.06
N GLY A 37 7.20 1.67 -19.47
CA GLY A 37 7.19 3.11 -19.12
C GLY A 37 7.82 3.43 -17.76
N GLY A 38 8.22 2.41 -16.99
CA GLY A 38 8.91 2.54 -15.72
C GLY A 38 8.17 3.36 -14.66
N VAL A 39 8.93 3.82 -13.67
CA VAL A 39 8.43 4.60 -12.52
C VAL A 39 7.61 5.82 -12.95
N GLU A 40 8.02 6.52 -14.01
CA GLU A 40 7.33 7.73 -14.46
C GLU A 40 5.90 7.44 -14.92
N LYS A 41 5.71 6.43 -15.79
CA LYS A 41 4.38 6.07 -16.30
C LYS A 41 3.51 5.45 -15.21
N ILE A 42 4.07 4.55 -14.41
CA ILE A 42 3.33 3.91 -13.31
C ILE A 42 2.94 4.95 -12.26
N GLY A 43 3.86 5.84 -11.89
CA GLY A 43 3.63 6.90 -10.91
C GLY A 43 2.55 7.89 -11.36
N ARG A 44 2.49 8.27 -12.64
CA ARG A 44 1.39 9.08 -13.17
C ARG A 44 0.04 8.42 -12.95
N LYS A 45 -0.09 7.12 -13.26
CA LYS A 45 -1.33 6.38 -13.03
C LYS A 45 -1.69 6.34 -11.55
N ILE A 46 -0.74 6.06 -10.65
CA ILE A 46 -1.00 6.11 -9.20
C ILE A 46 -1.56 7.46 -8.76
N VAL A 47 -1.01 8.58 -9.26
CA VAL A 47 -1.51 9.92 -8.92
C VAL A 47 -2.91 10.17 -9.49
N GLU A 48 -3.17 9.73 -10.71
CA GLU A 48 -4.47 9.81 -11.37
C GLU A 48 -5.53 9.05 -10.56
N GLU A 49 -5.33 7.74 -10.33
CA GLU A 49 -6.29 6.90 -9.60
C GLU A 49 -6.47 7.36 -8.14
N ALA A 50 -5.43 7.93 -7.51
CA ALA A 50 -5.55 8.47 -6.17
C ALA A 50 -6.47 9.71 -6.12
N ASN A 51 -6.42 10.57 -7.15
CA ASN A 51 -7.33 11.70 -7.25
C ASN A 51 -8.75 11.23 -7.55
N GLU A 52 -8.92 10.31 -8.51
CA GLU A 52 -10.23 9.74 -8.88
C GLU A 52 -10.89 9.01 -7.71
N MET A 53 -10.13 8.24 -6.93
CA MET A 53 -10.61 7.61 -5.69
C MET A 53 -11.14 8.64 -4.67
N VAL A 54 -10.44 9.76 -4.50
CA VAL A 54 -10.86 10.82 -3.56
C VAL A 54 -12.11 11.55 -4.08
N GLU A 55 -12.17 11.82 -5.37
CA GLU A 55 -13.36 12.42 -6.01
C GLU A 55 -14.58 11.50 -5.87
N ALA A 56 -14.43 10.21 -6.20
CA ALA A 56 -15.47 9.20 -6.09
C ALA A 56 -15.96 9.01 -4.64
N ALA A 57 -15.09 9.20 -3.64
CA ALA A 57 -15.48 9.16 -2.23
C ALA A 57 -16.44 10.29 -1.83
N GLY A 58 -16.45 11.40 -2.57
CA GLY A 58 -17.36 12.53 -2.39
C GLY A 58 -18.74 12.34 -3.04
N GLU A 59 -18.91 11.32 -3.88
CA GLU A 59 -20.16 11.07 -4.61
C GLU A 59 -21.21 10.37 -3.73
N ALA A 60 -22.47 10.76 -3.91
CA ALA A 60 -23.58 10.21 -3.14
C ALA A 60 -24.30 9.08 -3.89
N GLY A 61 -24.88 8.15 -3.13
CA GLY A 61 -25.74 7.10 -3.65
C GLY A 61 -25.01 5.84 -4.14
N PRO A 62 -25.75 4.85 -4.68
CA PRO A 62 -25.21 3.56 -5.09
C PRO A 62 -24.14 3.64 -6.18
N ASP A 63 -24.28 4.61 -7.09
CA ASP A 63 -23.34 4.81 -8.20
C ASP A 63 -21.99 5.32 -7.67
N GLY A 64 -22.00 6.33 -6.79
CA GLY A 64 -20.79 6.83 -6.13
C GLY A 64 -20.07 5.76 -5.30
N ARG A 65 -20.83 4.90 -4.60
CA ARG A 65 -20.24 3.74 -3.91
C ARG A 65 -19.53 2.78 -4.88
N SER A 66 -20.14 2.51 -6.02
CA SER A 66 -19.59 1.59 -7.02
C SER A 66 -18.34 2.19 -7.68
N HIS A 67 -18.38 3.48 -8.00
CA HIS A 67 -17.26 4.25 -8.51
C HIS A 67 -16.09 4.25 -7.52
N PHE A 68 -16.33 4.55 -6.24
CA PHE A 68 -15.30 4.51 -5.20
C PHE A 68 -14.60 3.14 -5.09
N ILE A 69 -15.36 2.05 -5.16
CA ILE A 69 -14.79 0.69 -5.15
C ILE A 69 -13.93 0.46 -6.40
N HIS A 70 -14.36 0.95 -7.55
CA HIS A 70 -13.63 0.82 -8.81
C HIS A 70 -12.26 1.53 -8.75
N GLU A 71 -12.25 2.81 -8.40
CA GLU A 71 -11.03 3.61 -8.31
C GLU A 71 -10.09 3.11 -7.20
N THR A 72 -10.64 2.63 -6.08
CA THR A 72 -9.83 1.99 -5.05
C THR A 72 -9.13 0.74 -5.58
N ALA A 73 -9.82 -0.07 -6.39
CA ALA A 73 -9.25 -1.27 -6.98
C ALA A 73 -8.17 -0.93 -8.02
N ASP A 74 -8.37 0.11 -8.84
CA ASP A 74 -7.39 0.52 -9.84
C ASP A 74 -6.14 1.16 -9.21
N LEU A 75 -6.32 1.96 -8.16
CA LEU A 75 -5.21 2.45 -7.34
C LEU A 75 -4.39 1.30 -6.76
N ILE A 76 -5.04 0.30 -6.15
CA ILE A 76 -4.34 -0.88 -5.60
C ILE A 76 -3.60 -1.63 -6.70
N TYR A 77 -4.24 -1.82 -7.87
CA TYR A 77 -3.61 -2.43 -9.03
C TYR A 77 -2.31 -1.70 -9.41
N HIS A 78 -2.37 -0.38 -9.56
CA HIS A 78 -1.23 0.43 -9.95
C HIS A 78 -0.11 0.48 -8.91
N VAL A 79 -0.47 0.47 -7.62
CA VAL A 79 0.51 0.29 -6.52
C VAL A 79 1.21 -1.06 -6.63
N PHE A 80 0.49 -2.15 -6.88
CA PHE A 80 1.08 -3.49 -7.00
C PHE A 80 2.00 -3.59 -8.23
N VAL A 81 1.63 -2.94 -9.34
CA VAL A 81 2.51 -2.84 -10.51
C VAL A 81 3.80 -2.08 -10.16
N MET A 82 3.73 -1.02 -9.35
CA MET A 82 4.93 -0.32 -8.85
C MET A 82 5.79 -1.23 -7.97
N LEU A 83 5.21 -1.99 -7.04
CA LEU A 83 5.93 -2.96 -6.21
C LEU A 83 6.67 -3.98 -7.10
N GLY A 84 5.94 -4.59 -8.04
CA GLY A 84 6.51 -5.51 -9.01
C GLY A 84 7.63 -4.88 -9.83
N HIS A 85 7.50 -3.61 -10.23
CA HIS A 85 8.55 -2.89 -10.96
C HIS A 85 9.82 -2.72 -10.11
N GLN A 86 9.67 -2.30 -8.86
CA GLN A 86 10.75 -2.12 -7.89
C GLN A 86 11.34 -3.43 -7.34
N GLY A 87 10.69 -4.56 -7.61
CA GLY A 87 11.12 -5.87 -7.10
C GLY A 87 10.80 -6.08 -5.61
N VAL A 88 9.81 -5.35 -5.09
CA VAL A 88 9.31 -5.50 -3.71
C VAL A 88 8.21 -6.56 -3.70
N LYS A 89 8.31 -7.53 -2.80
CA LYS A 89 7.31 -8.59 -2.63
C LYS A 89 6.13 -8.09 -1.80
N LEU A 90 4.96 -8.67 -2.04
CA LEU A 90 3.75 -8.36 -1.26
C LEU A 90 3.95 -8.64 0.24
N ASP A 91 4.59 -9.77 0.59
CA ASP A 91 4.89 -10.16 1.98
C ASP A 91 5.73 -9.11 2.74
N GLU A 92 6.59 -8.36 2.03
CA GLU A 92 7.38 -7.28 2.65
C GLU A 92 6.48 -6.10 3.06
N VAL A 93 5.48 -5.78 2.25
CA VAL A 93 4.47 -4.75 2.57
C VAL A 93 3.51 -5.25 3.65
N GLU A 94 3.12 -6.52 3.63
CA GLU A 94 2.30 -7.11 4.69
C GLU A 94 3.04 -7.11 6.04
N ALA A 95 4.32 -7.45 6.06
CA ALA A 95 5.16 -7.37 7.26
C ALA A 95 5.24 -5.93 7.80
N GLU A 96 5.33 -4.93 6.91
CA GLU A 96 5.23 -3.51 7.28
C GLU A 96 3.89 -3.17 7.92
N LEU A 97 2.78 -3.61 7.35
CA LEU A 97 1.45 -3.38 7.90
C LEU A 97 1.26 -4.06 9.26
N VAL A 98 1.73 -5.31 9.43
CA VAL A 98 1.71 -6.02 10.72
C VAL A 98 2.48 -5.27 11.79
N ARG A 99 3.67 -4.73 11.46
CA ARG A 99 4.44 -3.91 12.40
C ARG A 99 3.67 -2.66 12.83
N ARG A 100 2.95 -2.02 11.90
CA ARG A 100 2.10 -0.85 12.17
C ARG A 100 0.89 -1.20 13.04
N PHE A 101 0.30 -2.38 12.87
CA PHE A 101 -0.77 -2.84 13.78
C PHE A 101 -0.27 -3.07 15.20
N GLY A 102 0.94 -3.60 15.35
CA GLY A 102 1.57 -3.83 16.66
C GLY A 102 2.01 -2.55 17.39
N THR A 103 1.99 -1.41 16.71
CA THR A 103 2.38 -0.11 17.24
C THR A 103 1.22 0.85 17.00
N SER A 104 0.23 0.90 17.89
CA SER A 104 -0.83 1.89 17.70
C SER A 104 -0.18 3.29 17.72
N GLY A 105 -0.56 4.15 16.77
CA GLY A 105 -0.01 5.52 16.70
C GLY A 105 -0.29 6.35 17.95
N LEU A 106 -1.21 5.88 18.82
CA LEU A 106 -1.46 6.43 20.15
C LEU A 106 -0.36 6.02 21.15
N ASP A 107 0.09 4.77 21.10
CA ASP A 107 1.17 4.25 21.98
C ASP A 107 2.52 4.88 21.62
N GLU A 108 2.79 5.08 20.33
CA GLU A 108 4.00 5.77 19.86
C GLU A 108 4.02 7.25 20.27
N LYS A 109 2.86 7.91 20.26
CA LYS A 109 2.71 9.31 20.71
C LYS A 109 2.81 9.44 22.23
N ALA A 110 2.28 8.47 22.98
CA ALA A 110 2.42 8.39 24.44
C ALA A 110 3.88 8.13 24.86
N ALA A 111 4.60 7.25 24.15
CA ALA A 111 6.01 6.96 24.41
C ALA A 111 6.92 8.18 24.17
N ARG A 112 6.61 9.02 23.17
CA ARG A 112 7.33 10.29 22.91
C ARG A 112 7.05 11.38 23.95
N GLY A 113 5.86 11.37 24.58
CA GLY A 113 5.53 12.31 25.66
C GLY A 113 6.26 11.99 26.97
N ALA A 114 6.50 10.70 27.26
CA ALA A 114 7.20 10.26 28.46
C ALA A 114 8.72 10.51 28.43
N SER A 115 9.33 10.61 27.24
CA SER A 115 10.77 10.87 27.10
C SER A 115 11.16 12.34 27.24
N ASN A 116 10.20 13.26 27.47
CA ASN A 116 10.46 14.71 27.50
C ASN A 116 10.27 15.38 28.87
N SER A 117 10.17 14.61 29.96
CA SER A 117 10.24 15.14 31.33
C SER A 117 11.62 14.84 31.93
N GLU A 118 12.57 15.76 31.76
CA GLU A 118 13.80 15.77 32.55
C GLU A 118 13.52 16.07 34.03
N PRO A 119 14.25 15.45 34.98
CA PRO A 119 14.14 15.79 36.39
C PRO A 119 14.91 17.10 36.69
N GLN A 120 14.20 18.13 37.16
CA GLN A 120 14.82 19.30 37.79
C GLN A 120 15.61 18.84 39.03
N LYS A 121 16.93 18.76 38.90
CA LYS A 121 17.84 18.53 40.02
C LYS A 121 17.99 19.83 40.80
N GLY A 122 17.70 19.77 42.10
CA GLY A 122 17.55 20.90 43.00
C GLY A 122 18.79 21.77 43.13
N ILE A 123 18.54 23.07 43.29
CA ILE A 123 19.49 24.04 43.81
C ILE A 123 19.18 24.18 45.30
N SER A 124 20.02 23.57 46.14
CA SER A 124 20.10 23.84 47.56
C SER A 124 20.85 25.17 47.76
N HIS A 125 20.17 26.15 48.34
CA HIS A 125 20.79 27.37 48.87
C HIS A 125 21.39 27.06 50.25
N GLU A 126 22.69 27.31 50.39
CA GLU A 126 23.35 27.71 51.65
C GLU A 126 23.86 29.14 51.49
#